data_AF-J7Q558-F1
#
_entry.id   AF-J7Q558-F1
#
_cell.length_a   1.000
_cell.length_b   1.000
_cell.length_c   1.000
_cell.angle_alpha   90.00
_cell.angle_beta   90.00
_cell.angle_gamma   90.00
#
_symmetry.space_group_name_H-M   'P 1'
#
loop_
_entity.id
_entity.type
_entity.pdbx_description
1 polymer ?
#
loop_
_entity_poly.entity_id
_entity_poly.type
_entity_poly.pdbx_seq_one_letter_code
_entity_poly.pdbx_strand_id
1 'polypeptide(L)'
;MLLGSAKVAAHQGDSLALIRPRNTRFLWKAKTAEEISEEREVFRLAARQHDLLDDEELAELEPTPYKFSFKFDDADGAHHYHNGDWEAHAMFWRQSQETSEIDALQWMNHVFNEDYPKKGMAFALGNMAKRPQTWQLLGVIRLNETTQGELF
;
A
#
# COMPACT_ATOMS: atom_id res chain seq x y z
N MET A 1 -13.07 3.21 -12.27
CA MET A 1 -12.45 3.74 -13.49
C MET A 1 -11.02 3.24 -13.51
N LEU A 2 -10.70 2.26 -14.37
CA LEU A 2 -9.33 1.74 -14.48
C LEU A 2 -8.61 2.56 -15.56
N LEU A 3 -7.54 3.23 -15.18
CA LEU A 3 -6.77 4.13 -16.04
C LEU A 3 -5.42 3.51 -16.41
N GLY A 4 -4.83 4.04 -17.50
CA GLY A 4 -3.50 3.62 -17.94
C GLY A 4 -2.36 4.11 -17.05
N SER A 5 -2.53 5.27 -16.39
CA SER A 5 -1.53 5.86 -15.50
C SER A 5 -2.13 6.96 -14.62
N ALA A 6 -1.41 7.36 -13.56
CA ALA A 6 -1.75 8.52 -12.74
C ALA A 6 -1.73 9.85 -13.53
N LYS A 7 -0.90 9.94 -14.57
CA LYS A 7 -0.82 11.13 -15.43
C LYS A 7 -2.11 11.36 -16.22
N VAL A 8 -2.77 10.29 -16.66
CA VAL A 8 -4.08 10.40 -17.32
C VAL A 8 -5.11 10.99 -16.36
N ALA A 9 -5.14 10.51 -15.12
CA ALA A 9 -6.02 11.03 -14.07
C ALA A 9 -5.75 12.52 -13.80
N ALA A 10 -4.47 12.90 -13.65
CA ALA A 10 -4.07 14.28 -13.45
C ALA A 10 -4.52 15.21 -14.60
N HIS A 11 -4.43 14.77 -15.86
CA HIS A 11 -4.93 15.52 -17.01
C HIS A 11 -6.46 15.68 -17.02
N GLN A 12 -7.19 14.73 -16.42
CA GLN A 12 -8.65 14.80 -16.27
C GLN A 12 -9.09 15.64 -15.06
N GLY A 13 -8.15 16.10 -14.24
CA GLY A 13 -8.44 16.82 -13.00
C GLY A 13 -8.79 15.91 -11.82
N ASP A 14 -8.57 14.60 -11.96
CA ASP A 14 -8.83 13.63 -10.90
C ASP A 14 -7.70 13.63 -9.87
N SER A 15 -8.06 13.41 -8.61
CA SER A 15 -7.14 13.24 -7.49
C SER A 15 -6.86 11.78 -7.13
N LEU A 16 -7.56 10.84 -7.76
CA LEU A 16 -7.48 9.40 -7.51
C LEU A 16 -7.49 8.63 -8.83
N ALA A 17 -6.72 7.54 -8.90
CA ALA A 17 -6.67 6.63 -10.04
C ALA A 17 -6.59 5.18 -9.56
N LEU A 18 -7.27 4.28 -10.28
CA LEU A 18 -6.98 2.85 -10.21
C LEU A 18 -6.22 2.46 -11.47
N ILE A 19 -5.04 1.85 -11.32
CA ILE A 19 -4.23 1.38 -12.45
C ILE A 19 -3.95 -0.11 -12.32
N ARG A 20 -3.78 -0.80 -13.45
CA ARG A 20 -3.21 -2.16 -13.47
C ARG A 20 -1.70 -2.04 -13.67
N PRO A 21 -0.87 -2.24 -12.63
CA PRO A 21 0.56 -2.20 -12.78
C PRO A 21 1.07 -3.39 -13.60
N ARG A 22 2.19 -3.21 -14.27
CA ARG A 22 2.93 -4.26 -14.99
C ARG A 22 4.30 -4.44 -14.36
N ASN A 23 4.91 -5.62 -14.56
CA ASN A 23 6.26 -5.94 -14.09
C ASN A 23 6.48 -5.60 -12.60
N THR A 24 5.45 -5.84 -11.78
CA THR A 24 5.45 -5.42 -10.38
C THR A 24 6.51 -6.16 -9.57
N ARG A 25 7.19 -5.41 -8.70
CA ARG A 25 8.15 -5.93 -7.71
C ARG A 25 7.90 -5.28 -6.37
N PHE A 26 7.44 -6.07 -5.41
CA PHE A 26 7.41 -5.72 -4.00
C PHE A 26 8.83 -5.68 -3.43
N LEU A 27 9.13 -4.66 -2.64
CA LEU A 27 10.41 -4.43 -2.00
C LEU A 27 10.19 -4.01 -0.56
N TRP A 28 11.04 -4.52 0.33
CA TRP A 28 11.09 -4.09 1.72
C TRP A 28 12.50 -3.67 2.11
N LYS A 29 12.60 -2.75 3.07
CA LYS A 29 13.86 -2.30 3.67
C LYS A 29 13.67 -2.14 5.17
N ALA A 30 14.59 -2.66 5.98
CA ALA A 30 14.60 -2.43 7.42
C ALA A 30 14.70 -0.94 7.73
N LYS A 31 13.89 -0.49 8.69
CA LYS A 31 13.95 0.85 9.26
C LYS A 31 15.13 0.95 10.22
N THR A 32 15.64 2.16 10.41
CA THR A 32 16.57 2.43 11.51
C THR A 32 15.82 2.54 12.83
N ALA A 33 16.53 2.44 13.95
CA ALA A 33 15.93 2.60 15.28
C ALA A 33 15.32 4.00 15.46
N GLU A 34 15.96 5.02 14.86
CA GLU A 34 15.48 6.40 14.86
C GLU A 34 14.16 6.51 14.09
N GLU A 35 14.07 5.93 12.89
CA GLU A 35 12.83 5.93 12.09
C GLU A 35 11.66 5.26 12.83
N ILE A 36 11.92 4.14 13.52
CA ILE A 36 10.90 3.46 14.34
C ILE A 36 10.49 4.33 15.53
N SER A 37 11.44 4.96 16.21
CA SER A 37 11.16 5.83 17.35
C SER A 37 10.34 7.06 16.96
N GLU A 38 10.65 7.67 15.81
CA GLU A 38 9.91 8.82 15.29
C GLU A 38 8.47 8.43 14.91
N GLU A 39 8.27 7.29 14.25
CA GLU A 39 6.93 6.80 13.92
C GLU A 39 6.11 6.47 15.17
N ARG A 40 6.73 5.84 16.18
CA ARG A 40 6.09 5.55 17.47
C ARG A 40 5.69 6.84 18.18
N GLU A 41 6.51 7.89 18.10
CA GLU A 41 6.17 9.21 18.62
C GLU A 41 4.93 9.79 17.96
N VAL A 42 4.88 9.71 16.62
CA VAL A 42 3.75 10.20 15.83
C VAL A 42 2.46 9.47 16.20
N PHE A 43 2.49 8.13 16.30
CA PHE A 43 1.32 7.35 16.72
C PHE A 43 0.86 7.74 18.13
N ARG A 44 1.81 7.87 19.08
CA ARG A 44 1.50 8.32 20.44
C ARG A 44 0.90 9.72 20.48
N LEU A 45 1.38 10.65 19.65
CA LEU A 45 0.82 12.00 19.56
C LEU A 45 -0.56 12.00 18.92
N ALA A 46 -0.79 11.17 17.90
CA ALA A 46 -2.08 11.01 17.25
C ALA A 46 -3.13 10.43 18.21
N ALA A 47 -2.78 9.40 18.99
CA ALA A 47 -3.65 8.83 20.02
C ALA A 47 -4.07 9.89 21.05
N ARG A 48 -3.15 10.76 21.48
CA ARG A 48 -3.47 11.86 22.41
C ARG A 48 -4.40 12.93 21.83
N GLN A 49 -4.56 13.01 20.51
CA GLN A 49 -5.45 13.98 19.86
C GLN A 49 -6.87 13.45 19.64
N HIS A 50 -7.10 12.14 19.78
CA HIS A 50 -8.32 11.44 19.40
C HIS A 50 -9.18 10.98 20.59
N ASP A 51 -9.26 11.80 21.66
CA ASP A 51 -9.90 11.60 22.98
C ASP A 51 -11.43 11.22 23.01
N LEU A 52 -12.00 10.63 21.95
CA LEU A 52 -13.44 10.38 21.79
C LEU A 52 -13.84 9.01 21.23
N LEU A 53 -12.93 8.16 20.72
CA LEU A 53 -13.23 6.78 20.30
C LEU A 53 -12.05 5.85 20.61
N ASP A 54 -12.12 5.15 21.75
CA ASP A 54 -11.24 4.05 22.20
C ASP A 54 -9.72 4.22 21.95
N ASP A 55 -9.10 5.07 22.77
CA ASP A 55 -7.70 5.56 22.62
C ASP A 55 -6.56 4.62 23.08
N GLU A 56 -6.84 3.56 23.84
CA GLU A 56 -5.76 2.66 24.32
C GLU A 56 -5.16 1.82 23.19
N GLU A 57 -5.98 1.36 22.24
CA GLU A 57 -5.53 0.51 21.12
C GLU A 57 -4.60 1.26 20.15
N LEU A 58 -4.82 2.57 19.95
CA LEU A 58 -4.01 3.38 19.02
C LEU A 58 -2.62 3.70 19.60
N ALA A 59 -2.51 3.83 20.92
CA ALA A 59 -1.26 4.11 21.63
C ALA A 59 -0.32 2.88 21.66
N GLU A 60 -0.86 1.68 21.50
CA GLU A 60 -0.13 0.40 21.49
C GLU A 60 0.30 -0.04 20.08
N LEU A 61 -0.05 0.71 19.03
CA LEU A 61 0.36 0.38 17.67
C LEU A 61 1.88 0.44 17.51
N GLU A 62 2.50 -0.74 17.42
CA GLU A 62 3.92 -0.87 17.12
C GLU A 62 4.19 -0.62 15.63
N PRO A 63 5.03 0.37 15.27
CA PRO A 63 5.41 0.60 13.89
C PRO A 63 6.05 -0.64 13.30
N THR A 64 5.63 -1.03 12.09
CA THR A 64 6.28 -2.11 11.37
C THR A 64 7.76 -1.79 11.17
N PRO A 65 8.70 -2.71 11.45
CA PRO A 65 10.15 -2.47 11.35
C PRO A 65 10.68 -2.35 9.91
N TYR A 66 9.80 -2.43 8.91
CA TYR A 66 10.15 -2.38 7.50
C TYR A 66 9.38 -1.28 6.77
N LYS A 67 10.04 -0.64 5.81
CA LYS A 67 9.41 0.21 4.79
C LYS A 67 9.07 -0.65 3.58
N PHE A 68 7.84 -0.56 3.12
CA PHE A 68 7.36 -1.23 1.93
C PHE A 68 7.35 -0.30 0.73
N SER A 69 7.64 -0.85 -0.45
CA SER A 69 7.57 -0.11 -1.70
C SER A 69 7.33 -1.05 -2.87
N PHE A 70 6.87 -0.48 -3.98
CA PHE A 70 6.65 -1.18 -5.23
C PHE A 70 7.41 -0.51 -6.36
N LYS A 71 8.10 -1.32 -7.16
CA LYS A 71 8.50 -0.94 -8.51
C LYS A 71 7.51 -1.55 -9.50
N PHE A 72 7.08 -0.77 -10.47
CA PHE A 72 6.13 -1.21 -11.48
C PHE A 72 6.17 -0.31 -12.71
N ASP A 73 5.60 -0.81 -13.81
CA ASP A 73 5.38 -0.04 -15.01
C ASP A 73 3.88 0.24 -15.21
N ASP A 74 3.53 1.42 -15.69
CA ASP A 74 2.20 1.76 -16.18
C ASP A 74 2.28 2.28 -17.64
N ALA A 75 1.25 2.95 -18.15
CA ALA A 75 1.26 3.51 -19.50
C ALA A 75 2.21 4.71 -19.69
N ASP A 76 2.63 5.38 -18.61
CA ASP A 76 3.56 6.53 -18.63
C ASP A 76 5.01 6.13 -18.34
N GLY A 77 5.25 4.93 -17.83
CA GLY A 77 6.60 4.37 -17.70
C GLY A 77 6.83 3.63 -16.39
N ALA A 78 8.10 3.56 -15.97
CA ALA A 78 8.54 2.89 -14.76
C ALA A 78 8.45 3.81 -13.53
N HIS A 79 7.96 3.27 -12.42
CA HIS A 79 7.73 3.99 -11.16
C HIS A 79 8.32 3.23 -9.97
N HIS A 80 8.61 3.97 -8.90
CA HIS A 80 8.96 3.41 -7.59
C HIS A 80 8.23 4.19 -6.49
N TYR A 81 7.16 3.60 -5.94
CA TYR A 81 6.34 4.22 -4.90
C TYR A 81 6.51 3.53 -3.56
N HIS A 82 6.55 4.32 -2.49
CA HIS A 82 6.40 3.81 -1.13
C HIS A 82 4.96 3.36 -0.92
N ASN A 83 4.81 2.24 -0.21
CA ASN A 83 3.51 1.73 0.18
C ASN A 83 3.24 2.12 1.63
N GLY A 84 2.43 3.17 1.84
CA GLY A 84 1.96 3.59 3.16
C GLY A 84 0.63 2.93 3.56
N ASP A 85 0.19 1.93 2.82
CA ASP A 85 -1.06 1.23 3.04
C ASP A 85 -1.04 0.45 4.37
N TRP A 86 -1.94 0.83 5.27
CA TRP A 86 -2.10 0.19 6.58
C TRP A 86 -2.45 -1.30 6.43
N GLU A 87 -3.12 -1.71 5.34
CA GLU A 87 -3.50 -3.10 5.08
C GLU A 87 -2.26 -3.97 4.85
N ALA A 88 -1.23 -3.45 4.18
CA ALA A 88 0.04 -4.17 4.00
C ALA A 88 0.80 -4.32 5.32
N HIS A 89 0.73 -3.31 6.19
CA HIS A 89 1.32 -3.36 7.53
C HIS A 89 0.58 -4.34 8.45
N ALA A 90 -0.75 -4.36 8.42
CA ALA A 90 -1.57 -5.34 9.13
C ALA A 90 -1.31 -6.77 8.64
N MET A 91 -1.19 -6.95 7.31
CA MET A 91 -0.84 -8.22 6.68
C MET A 91 0.52 -8.75 7.15
N PHE A 92 1.53 -7.88 7.27
CA PHE A 92 2.84 -8.24 7.85
C PHE A 92 2.70 -8.72 9.30
N TRP A 93 2.07 -7.92 10.16
CA TRP A 93 1.98 -8.20 11.59
C TRP A 93 1.19 -9.46 11.89
N ARG A 94 0.11 -9.71 11.14
CA ARG A 94 -0.65 -10.96 11.26
C ARG A 94 0.22 -12.17 10.92
N GLN A 95 0.90 -12.12 9.77
CA GLN A 95 1.70 -13.26 9.32
C GLN A 95 2.93 -13.50 10.20
N SER A 96 3.56 -12.44 10.71
CA SER A 96 4.75 -12.57 11.54
C SER A 96 4.45 -13.18 12.92
N GLN A 97 3.27 -12.95 13.47
CA GLN A 97 2.81 -13.59 14.71
C GLN A 97 2.60 -15.10 14.56
N GLU A 98 2.21 -15.57 13.38
CA GLU A 98 2.02 -17.00 13.08
C GLU A 98 3.33 -17.70 12.70
N THR A 99 4.36 -16.94 12.28
CA THR A 99 5.60 -17.47 11.70
C THR A 99 6.84 -16.75 12.23
N SER A 100 7.52 -15.98 11.38
CA SER A 100 8.64 -15.11 11.69
C SER A 100 8.56 -13.87 10.80
N GLU A 101 9.27 -12.78 11.14
CA GLU A 101 9.27 -11.58 10.29
C GLU A 101 9.79 -11.88 8.87
N ILE A 102 10.83 -12.70 8.74
CA ILE A 102 11.43 -13.03 7.44
C ILE A 102 10.49 -13.90 6.62
N ASP A 103 9.85 -14.89 7.24
CA ASP A 103 8.86 -15.74 6.55
C ASP A 103 7.63 -14.93 6.14
N ALA A 104 7.19 -13.99 6.98
CA ALA A 104 6.13 -13.05 6.63
C ALA A 104 6.52 -12.21 5.41
N LEU A 105 7.73 -11.65 5.36
CA LEU A 105 8.20 -10.87 4.21
C LEU A 105 8.31 -11.70 2.94
N GLN A 106 8.82 -12.94 3.04
CA GLN A 106 8.88 -13.90 1.92
C GLN A 106 7.49 -14.23 1.40
N TRP A 107 6.54 -14.47 2.30
CA TRP A 107 5.16 -14.73 1.96
C TRP A 107 4.50 -13.51 1.31
N MET A 108 4.64 -12.31 1.89
CA MET A 108 4.14 -11.07 1.28
C MET A 108 4.74 -10.85 -0.11
N ASN A 109 6.04 -11.13 -0.28
CA ASN A 109 6.72 -11.06 -1.57
C ASN A 109 6.10 -12.02 -2.59
N HIS A 110 5.74 -13.24 -2.19
CA HIS A 110 5.00 -14.16 -3.05
C HIS A 110 3.60 -13.62 -3.38
N VAL A 111 2.85 -13.21 -2.36
CA VAL A 111 1.47 -12.72 -2.52
C VAL A 111 1.40 -11.55 -3.50
N PHE A 112 2.27 -10.56 -3.34
CA PHE A 112 2.23 -9.35 -4.16
C PHE A 112 2.85 -9.49 -5.54
N ASN A 113 3.81 -10.41 -5.74
CA ASN A 113 4.45 -10.59 -7.05
C ASN A 113 3.86 -11.74 -7.86
N GLU A 114 3.16 -12.68 -7.24
CA GLU A 114 2.62 -13.87 -7.90
C GLU A 114 1.09 -13.94 -7.81
N ASP A 115 0.53 -13.96 -6.60
CA ASP A 115 -0.89 -14.24 -6.41
C ASP A 115 -1.79 -13.08 -6.84
N TYR A 116 -1.48 -11.88 -6.37
CA TYR A 116 -2.27 -10.69 -6.65
C TYR A 116 -2.28 -10.38 -8.16
N PRO A 117 -1.13 -10.36 -8.87
CA PRO A 117 -1.12 -10.14 -10.31
C PRO A 117 -2.02 -11.14 -11.06
N LYS A 118 -2.01 -12.42 -10.70
CA LYS A 118 -2.88 -13.45 -11.29
C LYS A 118 -4.36 -13.26 -10.99
N LYS A 119 -4.69 -12.51 -9.92
CA LYS A 119 -6.05 -12.25 -9.43
C LYS A 119 -6.52 -10.82 -9.71
N GLY A 120 -5.96 -10.17 -10.74
CA GLY A 120 -6.39 -8.84 -11.18
C GLY A 120 -5.94 -7.71 -10.25
N MET A 121 -4.68 -7.73 -9.80
CA MET A 121 -4.10 -6.66 -8.99
C MET A 121 -4.29 -5.28 -9.63
N ALA A 122 -4.71 -4.33 -8.81
CA ALA A 122 -4.76 -2.92 -9.15
C ALA A 122 -4.14 -2.08 -8.03
N PHE A 123 -3.50 -0.98 -8.42
CA PHE A 123 -2.99 0.01 -7.48
C PHE A 123 -3.96 1.19 -7.40
N ALA A 124 -4.35 1.54 -6.18
CA ALA A 124 -5.01 2.80 -5.87
C ALA A 124 -3.95 3.86 -5.68
N LEU A 125 -3.89 4.80 -6.61
CA LEU A 125 -2.98 5.94 -6.57
C LEU A 125 -3.78 7.20 -6.25
N GLY A 126 -3.22 8.09 -5.43
CA GLY A 126 -3.82 9.40 -5.18
C GLY A 126 -2.77 10.49 -5.12
N ASN A 127 -3.20 11.72 -5.39
CA ASN A 127 -2.32 12.87 -5.29
C ASN A 127 -2.35 13.52 -3.90
N MET A 128 -1.32 14.31 -3.61
CA MET A 128 -1.27 15.09 -2.38
C MET A 128 -2.04 16.40 -2.57
N ALA A 129 -3.00 16.72 -1.70
CA ALA A 129 -3.79 17.97 -1.82
C ALA A 129 -2.91 19.24 -1.87
N LYS A 130 -1.83 19.29 -1.07
CA LYS A 130 -0.87 20.41 -1.06
C LYS A 130 0.10 20.40 -2.25
N ARG A 131 0.23 19.27 -2.96
CA ARG A 131 1.12 19.06 -4.11
C ARG A 131 0.41 18.14 -5.14
N PRO A 132 -0.59 18.63 -5.89
CA PRO A 132 -1.44 17.80 -6.75
C PRO A 132 -0.71 17.06 -7.89
N GLN A 133 0.53 17.46 -8.19
CA GLN A 133 1.44 16.80 -9.12
C GLN A 133 2.15 15.57 -8.53
N THR A 134 2.14 15.43 -7.20
CA THR A 134 2.80 14.33 -6.49
C THR A 134 1.78 13.25 -6.19
N TRP A 135 2.01 12.07 -6.78
CA TRP A 135 1.18 10.88 -6.62
C TRP A 135 1.86 9.85 -5.72
N GLN A 136 1.05 9.09 -4.98
CA GLN A 136 1.50 8.06 -4.06
C GLN A 136 0.61 6.83 -4.16
N LEU A 137 1.17 5.67 -3.81
CA LEU A 137 0.40 4.44 -3.66
C LEU A 137 -0.37 4.49 -2.33
N LEU A 138 -1.69 4.46 -2.43
CA LEU A 138 -2.60 4.46 -1.29
C LEU A 138 -2.98 3.04 -0.86
N GLY A 139 -3.01 2.10 -1.80
CA GLY A 139 -3.27 0.71 -1.47
C GLY A 139 -3.19 -0.25 -2.66
N VAL A 140 -3.16 -1.54 -2.35
CA VAL A 140 -3.08 -2.63 -3.33
C VAL A 140 -4.33 -3.49 -3.26
N ILE A 141 -5.11 -3.48 -4.34
CA ILE A 141 -6.45 -4.09 -4.38
C ILE A 141 -6.44 -5.30 -5.30
N ARG A 142 -7.17 -6.36 -4.90
CA ARG A 142 -7.52 -7.47 -5.79
C ARG A 142 -8.86 -7.18 -6.47
N LEU A 143 -8.83 -6.92 -7.78
CA LEU A 143 -10.02 -6.78 -8.60
C LEU A 143 -10.14 -8.04 -9.45
N ASN A 144 -10.67 -9.11 -8.85
CA ASN A 144 -10.93 -10.36 -9.56
C ASN A 144 -11.76 -10.05 -10.81
N GLU A 145 -11.34 -10.57 -11.96
CA GLU A 145 -12.15 -10.47 -13.16
C GLU A 145 -13.36 -11.39 -12.99
N THR A 146 -14.49 -10.80 -12.58
CA THR A 146 -15.76 -11.50 -12.60
C THR A 146 -16.07 -11.76 -14.06
N THR A 147 -15.88 -13.01 -14.50
CA THR A 147 -16.50 -13.49 -15.73
C THR A 147 -18.00 -13.47 -15.44
N GLN A 148 -18.66 -12.36 -15.75
CA GLN A 148 -20.10 -12.29 -15.77
C GLN A 148 -20.52 -13.32 -16.83
N GLY A 149 -20.95 -14.49 -16.38
CA GLY A 149 -21.41 -15.55 -17.26
C GLY A 149 -22.49 -14.96 -18.16
N GLU A 150 -22.34 -15.19 -19.47
CA GLU A 150 -23.36 -14.79 -20.44
C GLU A 150 -24.71 -15.35 -19.96
N LEU A 151 -25.68 -14.45 -19.77
CA LEU A 151 -27.07 -14.85 -19.62
C LEU A 151 -27.53 -15.32 -21.00
N PHE A 152 -27.46 -16.64 -21.23
CA PHE A 152 -28.11 -17.29 -22.36
C PHE A 152 -29.61 -17.43 -22.12
#